data_AF-A0A0P4W724-F1
#
_entry.id   AF-A0A0P4W724-F1
#
_cell.length_a   1.000
_cell.length_b   1.000
_cell.length_c   1.000
_cell.angle_alpha   90.00
_cell.angle_beta   90.00
_cell.angle_gamma   90.00
#
_symmetry.space_group_name_H-M   'P 1'
#
loop_
_entity.id
_entity.type
_entity.pdbx_description
1 polymer ?
#
loop_
_entity_poly.entity_id
_entity_poly.type
_entity_poly.pdbx_seq_one_letter_code
_entity_poly.pdbx_strand_id
1 'polypeptide(L)'
;MILQHLNNLTTKRIILASSSPRRKEILQKIGLRFTVMPSEFEETLDPKSYSHPSQFVIATARGKAEEVAQRLSQPGSSPCPHIVIGADTCISLEGQVFGKPKDVDDATRMLGKDKAGGYGIQGLGGTLVEGIRGDYYNVMGFPLHRFCQQLALVLVEERLVS
;
A
#
# COMPACT_ATOMS: atom_id res chain seq x y z
N MET A 1 9.16 -17.87 -7.93
CA MET A 1 9.69 -16.68 -7.22
C MET A 1 9.46 -15.45 -8.08
N ILE A 2 9.14 -14.27 -7.51
CA ILE A 2 8.85 -13.05 -8.30
C ILE A 2 9.97 -12.68 -9.30
N LEU A 3 11.22 -12.98 -8.95
CA LEU A 3 12.39 -12.76 -9.81
C LEU A 3 12.25 -13.43 -11.18
N GLN A 4 11.62 -14.61 -11.25
CA GLN A 4 11.40 -15.35 -12.50
C GLN A 4 10.38 -14.67 -13.42
N HIS A 5 9.58 -13.74 -12.89
CA HIS A 5 8.52 -13.05 -13.62
C HIS A 5 8.85 -11.58 -13.90
N LEU A 6 10.00 -11.07 -13.45
CA LEU A 6 10.38 -9.66 -13.66
C LEU A 6 10.39 -9.28 -15.15
N ASN A 7 10.84 -10.17 -16.03
CA ASN A 7 10.82 -9.94 -17.48
C ASN A 7 9.40 -9.86 -18.09
N ASN A 8 8.40 -10.49 -17.47
CA ASN A 8 7.00 -10.31 -17.89
C ASN A 8 6.47 -8.97 -17.37
N LEU A 9 6.87 -8.60 -16.15
CA LEU A 9 6.47 -7.33 -15.55
C LEU A 9 7.06 -6.10 -16.25
N THR A 10 8.20 -6.21 -16.93
CA THR A 10 8.82 -5.08 -17.66
C THR A 10 8.03 -4.62 -18.88
N THR A 11 7.17 -5.48 -19.45
CA THR A 11 6.30 -5.11 -20.58
C THR A 11 4.95 -4.55 -20.13
N LYS A 12 4.60 -4.71 -18.85
CA LYS A 12 3.35 -4.21 -18.28
C LYS A 12 3.46 -2.76 -17.84
N ARG A 13 2.43 -1.96 -18.15
CA ARG A 13 2.24 -0.61 -17.57
C ARG A 13 1.71 -0.77 -16.14
N ILE A 14 2.58 -0.58 -15.15
CA ILE A 14 2.25 -0.69 -13.72
C ILE A 14 2.16 0.71 -13.10
N ILE A 15 1.09 0.96 -12.35
CA ILE A 15 0.88 2.22 -11.64
C ILE A 15 0.86 1.96 -10.14
N LEU A 16 1.61 2.75 -9.38
CA LEU A 16 1.50 2.80 -7.92
C LEU A 16 0.53 3.93 -7.54
N ALA A 17 -0.65 3.56 -7.03
CA ALA A 17 -1.71 4.46 -6.59
C ALA A 17 -1.43 5.06 -5.19
N SER A 18 -0.21 5.58 -4.97
CA SER A 18 0.22 6.05 -3.65
C SER A 18 1.23 7.18 -3.71
N SER A 19 1.05 8.21 -2.88
CA SER A 19 2.03 9.28 -2.64
C SER A 19 3.14 8.89 -1.65
N SER A 20 3.08 7.69 -1.05
CA SER A 20 4.02 7.30 0.01
C SER A 20 5.44 7.08 -0.53
N PRO A 21 6.45 7.87 -0.09
CA PRO A 21 7.83 7.68 -0.54
C PRO A 21 8.39 6.32 -0.11
N ARG A 22 7.95 5.79 1.05
CA ARG A 22 8.37 4.47 1.55
C ARG A 22 7.89 3.34 0.65
N ARG A 23 6.64 3.39 0.18
CA ARG A 23 6.10 2.35 -0.72
C ARG A 23 6.81 2.36 -2.07
N LYS A 24 7.09 3.56 -2.59
CA LYS A 24 7.92 3.75 -3.78
C LYS A 24 9.31 3.11 -3.58
N GLU A 25 9.99 3.44 -2.48
CA GLU A 25 11.32 2.88 -2.17
C GLU A 25 11.30 1.35 -2.10
N ILE A 26 10.34 0.76 -1.38
CA ILE A 26 10.20 -0.70 -1.22
C ILE A 26 10.05 -1.39 -2.59
N LEU A 27 9.16 -0.89 -3.45
CA LEU A 27 8.91 -1.49 -4.76
C LEU A 27 10.08 -1.27 -5.73
N GLN A 28 10.77 -0.13 -5.66
CA GLN A 28 11.97 0.12 -6.47
C GLN A 28 13.13 -0.82 -6.10
N LYS A 29 13.28 -1.17 -4.81
CA LYS A 29 14.33 -2.08 -4.34
C LYS A 29 14.24 -3.49 -4.94
N ILE A 30 13.04 -3.94 -5.31
CA ILE A 30 12.86 -5.24 -5.98
C ILE A 30 12.95 -5.16 -7.51
N GLY A 31 13.31 -4.00 -8.07
CA GLY A 31 13.45 -3.80 -9.51
C GLY A 31 12.14 -3.64 -10.27
N LEU A 32 11.01 -3.43 -9.59
CA LEU A 32 9.72 -3.21 -10.23
C LEU A 32 9.72 -1.85 -10.94
N ARG A 33 9.38 -1.83 -12.23
CA ARG A 33 9.17 -0.60 -12.99
C ARG A 33 7.71 -0.18 -12.90
N PHE A 34 7.46 1.03 -12.42
CA PHE A 34 6.11 1.58 -12.28
C PHE A 34 6.14 3.10 -12.34
N THR A 35 5.00 3.70 -12.67
CA THR A 35 4.77 5.14 -12.54
C THR A 35 3.98 5.40 -11.26
N VAL A 36 4.31 6.49 -10.55
CA VAL A 36 3.56 6.91 -9.37
C VAL A 36 2.43 7.83 -9.79
N MET A 37 1.20 7.52 -9.38
CA MET A 37 0.06 8.41 -9.52
C MET A 37 -0.77 8.35 -8.24
N PRO A 38 -0.65 9.33 -7.33
CA PRO A 38 -1.43 9.35 -6.10
C PRO A 38 -2.93 9.31 -6.38
N SER A 39 -3.67 8.53 -5.58
CA SER A 39 -5.12 8.47 -5.65
C SER A 39 -5.76 9.72 -5.04
N GLU A 40 -6.89 10.13 -5.61
CA GLU A 40 -7.79 11.18 -5.12
C GLU A 40 -9.01 10.59 -4.37
N PHE A 41 -9.00 9.28 -4.11
CA PHE A 41 -10.06 8.60 -3.38
C PHE A 41 -10.26 9.23 -1.99
N GLU A 42 -11.47 9.73 -1.74
CA GLU A 42 -11.86 10.29 -0.46
C GLU A 42 -12.00 9.16 0.58
N GLU A 43 -11.24 9.22 1.66
CA GLU A 43 -11.22 8.18 2.71
C GLU A 43 -12.45 8.29 3.64
N THR A 44 -13.65 8.24 3.08
CA THR A 44 -14.93 8.40 3.79
C THR A 44 -15.46 7.13 4.45
N LEU A 45 -14.76 6.00 4.25
CA LEU A 45 -15.14 4.72 4.85
C LEU A 45 -15.03 4.80 6.39
N ASP A 46 -16.07 4.34 7.10
CA ASP A 46 -16.05 4.26 8.56
C ASP A 46 -15.43 2.93 9.02
N PRO A 47 -14.31 2.93 9.77
CA PRO A 47 -13.71 1.71 10.32
C PRO A 47 -14.69 0.87 11.15
N LYS A 48 -15.69 1.49 11.79
CA LYS A 48 -16.69 0.80 12.61
C LYS A 48 -17.68 -0.02 11.79
N SER A 49 -17.77 0.22 10.48
CA SER A 49 -18.61 -0.57 9.57
C SER A 49 -17.99 -1.93 9.23
N TYR A 50 -16.79 -2.23 9.71
CA TYR A 50 -16.06 -3.46 9.40
C TYR A 50 -15.85 -4.31 10.64
N SER A 51 -15.97 -5.63 10.47
CA SER A 51 -15.78 -6.60 11.57
C SER A 51 -14.34 -6.72 12.06
N HIS A 52 -13.37 -6.34 11.22
CA HIS A 52 -11.95 -6.39 11.53
C HIS A 52 -11.20 -5.23 10.85
N PRO A 53 -10.23 -4.57 11.51
CA PRO A 53 -9.46 -3.46 10.94
C PRO A 53 -8.84 -3.75 9.55
N SER A 54 -8.40 -4.98 9.33
CA SER A 54 -7.84 -5.40 8.05
C SER A 54 -8.83 -5.29 6.88
N GLN A 55 -10.13 -5.49 7.10
CA GLN A 55 -11.15 -5.36 6.06
C GLN A 55 -11.31 -3.90 5.65
N PHE A 56 -11.34 -2.99 6.63
CA PHE A 56 -11.33 -1.55 6.39
C PHE A 56 -10.10 -1.14 5.56
N VAL A 57 -8.89 -1.56 5.96
CA VAL A 57 -7.65 -1.24 5.23
C VAL A 57 -7.67 -1.79 3.80
N ILE A 58 -8.16 -3.01 3.60
CA ILE A 58 -8.29 -3.61 2.26
C ILE A 58 -9.28 -2.81 1.40
N ALA A 59 -10.42 -2.41 1.96
CA ALA A 59 -11.42 -1.61 1.25
C ALA A 59 -10.86 -0.24 0.84
N THR A 60 -10.16 0.45 1.73
CA THR A 60 -9.49 1.73 1.43
C THR A 60 -8.39 1.58 0.38
N ALA A 61 -7.56 0.53 0.48
CA ALA A 61 -6.53 0.25 -0.52
C ALA A 61 -7.13 -0.04 -1.90
N ARG A 62 -8.26 -0.76 -1.93
CA ARG A 62 -9.00 -1.08 -3.15
C ARG A 62 -9.60 0.19 -3.77
N GLY A 63 -10.30 1.02 -3.01
CA GLY A 63 -10.86 2.29 -3.49
C GLY A 63 -9.80 3.20 -4.12
N LYS A 64 -8.61 3.27 -3.53
CA LYS A 64 -7.46 4.01 -4.09
C LYS A 64 -7.01 3.47 -5.45
N ALA A 65 -6.93 2.15 -5.60
CA ALA A 65 -6.55 1.54 -6.87
C ALA A 65 -7.64 1.71 -7.94
N GLU A 66 -8.90 1.51 -7.57
CA GLU A 66 -10.04 1.61 -8.48
C GLU A 66 -10.25 3.03 -8.99
N GLU A 67 -10.12 4.06 -8.14
CA GLU A 67 -10.19 5.47 -8.57
C GLU A 67 -9.11 5.77 -9.62
N VAL A 68 -7.86 5.39 -9.35
CA VAL A 68 -6.74 5.58 -10.29
C VAL A 68 -7.00 4.84 -11.61
N ALA A 69 -7.50 3.60 -11.55
CA ALA A 69 -7.82 2.82 -12.75
C ALA A 69 -8.94 3.49 -13.57
N GLN A 70 -9.99 3.97 -12.91
CA GLN A 70 -11.11 4.66 -13.54
C GLN A 70 -10.66 5.97 -14.22
N ARG A 71 -9.84 6.77 -13.52
CA ARG A 71 -9.29 8.02 -14.06
C ARG A 71 -8.42 7.79 -15.29
N LEU A 72 -7.63 6.72 -15.31
CA LEU A 72 -6.81 6.35 -16.49
C LEU A 72 -7.59 5.69 -17.62
N SER A 73 -8.84 5.27 -17.38
CA SER A 73 -9.71 4.66 -18.39
C SER A 73 -10.54 5.70 -19.16
N GLN A 74 -10.46 6.99 -18.80
CA GLN A 74 -11.21 8.04 -19.49
C GLN A 74 -10.69 8.29 -20.92
N PRO A 75 -11.59 8.61 -21.89
CA PRO A 75 -11.22 8.86 -23.28
C PRO A 75 -10.12 9.93 -23.41
N GLY A 76 -9.09 9.65 -24.22
CA GLY A 76 -7.95 10.56 -24.42
C GLY A 76 -6.77 10.34 -23.47
N SER A 77 -6.89 9.44 -22.50
CA SER A 77 -5.78 9.02 -21.63
C SER A 77 -4.86 8.01 -22.32
N SER A 78 -3.57 8.00 -21.97
CA SER A 78 -2.60 6.95 -22.35
C SER A 78 -3.17 5.54 -22.16
N PRO A 79 -2.69 4.51 -22.91
CA PRO A 79 -3.26 3.15 -22.89
C PRO A 79 -3.48 2.63 -21.46
N CYS A 80 -4.64 2.02 -21.22
CA CYS A 80 -5.09 1.52 -19.91
C CYS A 80 -3.95 0.81 -19.14
N PRO A 81 -3.76 1.09 -17.83
CA PRO A 81 -2.77 0.38 -17.05
C PRO A 81 -3.06 -1.12 -17.03
N HIS A 82 -2.01 -1.94 -17.07
CA HIS A 82 -2.16 -3.38 -16.91
C HIS A 82 -2.36 -3.75 -15.44
N ILE A 83 -1.71 -3.01 -14.54
CA ILE A 83 -1.75 -3.23 -13.10
C ILE A 83 -1.80 -1.88 -12.39
N VAL A 84 -2.73 -1.74 -11.45
CA VAL A 84 -2.76 -0.63 -10.48
C VAL A 84 -2.58 -1.20 -9.09
N ILE A 85 -1.59 -0.69 -8.36
CA ILE A 85 -1.23 -1.12 -7.01
C ILE A 85 -1.76 -0.07 -6.01
N GLY A 86 -2.83 -0.42 -5.29
CA GLY A 86 -3.30 0.31 -4.12
C GLY A 86 -2.72 -0.26 -2.83
N ALA A 87 -2.49 0.60 -1.84
CA ALA A 87 -2.07 0.17 -0.52
C ALA A 87 -2.57 1.15 0.53
N ASP A 88 -2.98 0.60 1.67
CA ASP A 88 -3.33 1.35 2.86
C ASP A 88 -2.67 0.72 4.10
N THR A 89 -2.52 1.50 5.17
CA THR A 89 -1.81 1.06 6.37
C THR A 89 -2.44 1.74 7.57
N CYS A 90 -2.98 0.93 8.48
CA CYS A 90 -3.45 1.40 9.78
C CYS A 90 -2.64 0.77 10.91
N ILE A 91 -2.66 1.42 12.07
CA ILE A 91 -2.26 0.80 13.32
C ILE A 91 -3.52 0.43 14.07
N SER A 92 -3.52 -0.71 14.76
CA SER A 92 -4.60 -1.05 15.67
C SER A 92 -4.05 -1.54 17.00
N LEU A 93 -4.64 -1.07 18.09
CA LEU A 93 -4.37 -1.54 19.45
C LEU A 93 -5.70 -1.94 20.07
N GLU A 94 -5.79 -3.16 20.60
CA GLU A 94 -7.00 -3.68 21.25
C GLU A 94 -8.28 -3.56 20.38
N GLY A 95 -8.13 -3.76 19.06
CA GLY A 95 -9.23 -3.65 18.09
C GLY A 95 -9.58 -2.22 17.67
N GLN A 96 -9.02 -1.20 18.32
CA GLN A 96 -9.20 0.20 17.93
C GLN A 96 -8.22 0.60 16.83
N VAL A 97 -8.71 1.26 15.78
CA VAL A 97 -7.89 1.76 14.67
C VAL A 97 -7.34 3.16 14.98
N PHE A 98 -6.04 3.33 14.79
CA PHE A 98 -5.30 4.57 14.88
C PHE A 98 -4.87 5.00 13.47
N GLY A 99 -5.49 6.07 12.99
CA GLY A 99 -5.13 6.72 11.74
C GLY A 99 -3.89 7.60 11.87
N LYS A 100 -3.77 8.59 10.98
CA LYS A 100 -2.79 9.67 11.16
C LYS A 100 -3.27 10.60 12.30
N PRO A 101 -2.34 11.20 13.06
CA PRO A 101 -2.73 12.17 14.06
C PRO A 101 -3.42 13.38 13.40
N LYS A 102 -4.51 13.83 14.02
CA LYS A 102 -5.32 14.97 13.52
C LYS A 102 -4.65 16.32 13.78
N ASP A 103 -3.92 16.41 14.87
CA ASP A 103 -3.29 17.63 15.37
C ASP A 103 -2.02 17.30 16.17
N VAL A 104 -1.39 18.33 16.75
CA VAL A 104 -0.14 18.21 17.52
C VAL A 104 -0.35 17.45 18.82
N ASP A 105 -1.51 17.59 19.47
CA ASP A 105 -1.81 16.92 20.73
C ASP A 105 -2.02 15.41 20.49
N ASP A 106 -2.73 15.08 19.41
CA ASP A 106 -2.89 13.73 18.91
C ASP A 106 -1.53 13.13 18.49
N ALA A 107 -0.69 13.91 17.81
CA ALA A 107 0.66 13.47 17.45
C ALA A 107 1.54 13.23 18.68
N THR A 108 1.40 14.03 19.74
CA THR A 108 2.14 13.83 20.99
C THR A 108 1.67 12.56 21.69
N ARG A 109 0.36 12.31 21.72
CA ARG A 109 -0.22 11.04 22.20
C ARG A 109 0.20 9.83 21.36
N MET A 110 0.36 10.00 20.05
CA MET A 110 0.76 8.96 19.09
C MET A 110 2.28 8.92 18.80
N LEU A 111 3.09 9.73 19.49
CA LEU A 111 4.56 9.79 19.37
C LEU A 111 5.13 10.31 18.03
N GLY A 112 4.34 10.98 17.19
CA GLY A 112 4.85 11.69 16.00
C GLY A 112 3.79 12.04 14.95
N LYS A 113 4.23 12.71 13.87
CA LYS A 113 3.37 13.29 12.82
C LYS A 113 3.43 12.47 11.51
N ASP A 114 2.35 12.50 10.73
CA ASP A 114 2.25 12.01 9.34
C ASP A 114 2.32 10.49 9.11
N LYS A 115 2.33 9.67 10.16
CA LYS A 115 2.32 8.20 10.07
C LYS A 115 1.12 7.64 10.83
N ALA A 116 0.59 6.51 10.38
CA ALA A 116 -0.46 5.82 11.12
C ALA A 116 0.06 5.48 12.53
N GLY A 117 -0.72 5.80 13.55
CA GLY A 117 -0.31 5.69 14.96
C GLY A 117 0.97 6.45 15.33
N GLY A 118 1.30 7.51 14.59
CA GLY A 118 2.29 8.55 14.91
C GLY A 118 3.77 8.16 14.92
N TYR A 119 4.14 6.87 14.96
CA TYR A 119 5.55 6.48 14.84
C TYR A 119 5.89 5.89 13.46
N GLY A 120 7.19 5.77 13.17
CA GLY A 120 7.63 4.92 12.07
C GLY A 120 8.93 4.22 12.41
N ILE A 121 9.02 2.96 12.00
CA ILE A 121 10.10 2.06 12.38
C ILE A 121 11.49 2.47 11.85
N GLN A 122 11.53 3.31 10.82
CA GLN A 122 12.79 3.85 10.28
C GLN A 122 13.23 5.11 11.05
N GLY A 123 14.55 5.24 11.25
CA GLY A 123 15.15 6.40 11.92
C GLY A 123 14.96 6.36 13.44
N LEU A 124 14.78 7.52 14.07
CA LEU A 124 14.64 7.64 15.53
C LEU A 124 13.48 6.82 16.09
N GLY A 125 12.37 6.65 15.35
CA GLY A 125 11.24 5.83 15.82
C GLY A 125 11.60 4.35 15.99
N GLY A 126 12.70 3.88 15.40
CA GLY A 126 13.23 2.54 15.64
C GLY A 126 13.73 2.32 17.07
N THR A 127 14.08 3.38 17.82
CA THR A 127 14.49 3.25 19.24
C THR A 127 13.32 2.89 20.16
N LEU A 128 12.07 3.05 19.68
CA LEU A 128 10.85 2.69 20.39
C LEU A 128 10.46 1.22 20.17
N VAL A 129 11.09 0.53 19.20
CA VAL A 129 10.69 -0.82 18.78
C VAL A 129 11.64 -1.85 19.38
N GLU A 130 11.17 -2.57 20.39
CA GLU A 130 11.92 -3.68 21.01
C GLU A 130 12.06 -4.88 20.06
N GLY A 131 11.04 -5.16 19.26
CA GLY A 131 11.05 -6.26 18.31
C GLY A 131 9.80 -6.29 17.42
N ILE A 132 9.86 -7.10 16.36
CA ILE A 132 8.76 -7.29 15.41
C ILE A 132 8.41 -8.78 15.37
N ARG A 133 7.12 -9.08 15.46
CA ARG A 133 6.57 -10.40 15.12
C ARG A 133 5.77 -10.26 13.83
N GLY A 134 6.39 -10.63 12.71
CA GLY A 134 5.77 -10.53 11.38
C GLY A 134 6.70 -9.91 10.34
N ASP A 135 6.10 -9.26 9.34
CA ASP A 135 6.82 -8.66 8.20
C ASP A 135 7.23 -7.20 8.49
N TYR A 136 8.55 -6.95 8.50
CA TYR A 136 9.13 -5.62 8.63
C TYR A 136 8.64 -4.64 7.55
N TYR A 137 8.52 -5.08 6.29
CA TYR A 137 8.07 -4.22 5.20
C TYR A 137 6.59 -3.84 5.35
N ASN A 138 5.78 -4.74 5.90
CA ASN A 138 4.39 -4.42 6.26
C ASN A 138 4.34 -3.29 7.30
N VAL A 139 5.19 -3.34 8.33
CA VAL A 139 5.31 -2.25 9.33
C VAL A 139 5.79 -0.94 8.67
N MET A 140 6.71 -1.01 7.70
CA MET A 140 7.11 0.18 6.92
C MET A 140 5.98 0.77 6.07
N GLY A 141 4.97 -0.03 5.72
CA GLY A 141 3.76 0.37 5.01
C GLY A 141 3.52 -0.35 3.68
N PHE A 142 4.20 -1.46 3.39
CA PHE A 142 3.92 -2.31 2.23
C PHE A 142 4.30 -3.78 2.46
N PRO A 143 3.37 -4.75 2.45
CA PRO A 143 3.65 -6.15 2.75
C PRO A 143 4.37 -6.85 1.59
N LEU A 144 5.67 -6.59 1.44
CA LEU A 144 6.45 -6.96 0.25
C LEU A 144 6.43 -8.45 -0.03
N HIS A 145 6.63 -9.29 0.98
CA HIS A 145 6.65 -10.74 0.80
C HIS A 145 5.31 -11.25 0.26
N ARG A 146 4.20 -10.85 0.90
CA ARG A 146 2.84 -11.24 0.51
C ARG A 146 2.49 -10.69 -0.88
N PHE A 147 2.87 -9.45 -1.20
CA PHE A 147 2.68 -8.87 -2.52
C PHE A 147 3.37 -9.70 -3.61
N CYS A 148 4.65 -10.06 -3.41
CA CYS A 148 5.39 -10.87 -4.37
C CYS A 148 4.79 -12.27 -4.59
N GLN A 149 4.22 -12.89 -3.54
CA GLN A 149 3.50 -14.16 -3.67
C GLN A 149 2.22 -13.99 -4.50
N GLN A 150 1.40 -12.99 -4.19
CA GLN A 150 0.14 -12.75 -4.90
C GLN A 150 0.36 -12.35 -6.35
N LEU A 151 1.34 -11.49 -6.62
CA LEU A 151 1.67 -11.08 -7.98
C LEU A 151 2.14 -12.28 -8.83
N ALA A 152 2.92 -13.20 -8.25
CA ALA A 152 3.33 -14.41 -8.97
C ALA A 152 2.12 -15.30 -9.34
N LEU A 153 1.13 -15.42 -8.45
CA LEU A 153 -0.09 -16.21 -8.72
C LEU A 153 -0.88 -15.61 -9.90
N VAL A 154 -1.14 -14.29 -9.87
CA VAL A 154 -1.86 -13.59 -10.94
C VAL A 154 -1.16 -13.75 -12.30
N LEU A 155 0.18 -13.64 -12.33
CA LEU A 155 0.94 -13.79 -13.57
C LEU A 155 0.95 -15.23 -14.10
N VAL A 156 0.84 -16.23 -13.22
CA VAL A 156 0.70 -17.63 -13.63
C VAL A 156 -0.70 -17.87 -14.21
N GLU A 157 -1.74 -17.35 -13.57
CA GLU A 157 -3.12 -17.45 -14.04
C GLU A 157 -3.31 -16.80 -15.42
N GLU A 158 -2.80 -15.57 -15.63
CA GLU A 158 -2.86 -14.92 -16.95
C GLU A 158 -2.24 -15.78 -18.05
N ARG A 159 -1.12 -16.46 -17.76
CA ARG A 159 -0.42 -17.33 -18.73
C ARG A 159 -1.22 -18.58 -19.09
N LEU A 160 -2.08 -19.06 -18.19
CA LEU A 160 -2.94 -20.21 -18.46
C LEU A 160 -4.15 -19.85 -19.34
N VAL A 161 -4.48 -18.56 -19.44
CA VAL A 161 -5.65 -18.04 -20.16
C VAL A 161 -5.27 -17.40 -21.51
N SER A 162 -3.97 -17.12 -21.73
CA SER A 162 -3.38 -16.61 -22.98
C SER A 162 -2.90 -17.72 -23.91
#